data_AF-A0A9P3JMS7-F1
#
_entry.id   AF-A0A9P3JMS7-F1
#
_cell.length_a   1.000
_cell.length_b   1.000
_cell.length_c   1.000
_cell.angle_alpha   90.00
_cell.angle_beta   90.00
_cell.angle_gamma   90.00
#
_symmetry.space_group_name_H-M   'P 1'
#
loop_
_entity.id
_entity.type
_entity.pdbx_description
1 polymer ?
#
loop_
_entity_poly.entity_id
_entity_poly.type
_entity_poly.pdbx_seq_one_letter_code
_entity_poly.pdbx_strand_id
1 'polypeptide(L)'
;LGQWRKENAAEIGYRVAEPASARFRGGTRGETGGEAAQDGRSDVSEEAGVEIKEMDAFAVVQVGSHQFKVTPGDAIYVERLNFAHVNDVIHLEKVLLIGSPSSSLIGRPTLPGAFVSALVEEHALDAKVIVFKKKRRKNYRRTNGHRQELTRLRILEISGMDAAEEKALEAAAG
;
A
#
# COMPACT_ATOMS: atom_id res chain seq x y z
N LEU A 1 -19.24 -13.31 5.97
CA LEU A 1 -18.91 -12.10 5.17
C LEU A 1 -17.44 -11.69 5.26
N GLY A 2 -16.74 -11.92 6.38
CA GLY A 2 -15.31 -11.58 6.54
C GLY A 2 -14.32 -12.51 5.81
N GLN A 3 -14.56 -13.83 5.80
CA GLN A 3 -13.64 -14.81 5.15
C GLN A 3 -13.59 -14.68 3.62
N TRP A 4 -14.75 -14.53 2.97
CA TRP A 4 -14.86 -14.45 1.51
C TRP A 4 -14.13 -13.24 0.88
N ARG A 5 -13.98 -12.14 1.63
CA ARG A 5 -13.27 -10.93 1.17
C ARG A 5 -11.74 -11.06 1.24
N LYS A 6 -11.23 -11.86 2.18
CA LYS A 6 -9.78 -12.14 2.33
C LYS A 6 -9.30 -13.15 1.28
N GLU A 7 -10.11 -14.15 0.98
CA GLU A 7 -9.81 -15.17 -0.04
C GLU A 7 -9.68 -14.56 -1.45
N ASN A 8 -10.55 -13.60 -1.80
CA ASN A 8 -10.49 -12.89 -3.08
C ASN A 8 -9.24 -11.97 -3.19
N ALA A 9 -8.75 -11.43 -2.07
CA ALA A 9 -7.56 -10.57 -2.07
C ALA A 9 -6.29 -11.36 -2.45
N ALA A 10 -6.16 -12.59 -1.95
CA ALA A 10 -5.04 -13.47 -2.28
C ALA A 10 -5.02 -13.86 -3.77
N GLU A 11 -6.18 -14.07 -4.39
CA GLU A 11 -6.31 -14.36 -5.82
C GLU A 11 -5.89 -13.15 -6.70
N ILE A 12 -6.03 -11.94 -6.18
CA ILE A 12 -5.65 -10.70 -6.87
C ILE A 12 -4.18 -10.30 -6.54
N GLY A 13 -3.51 -11.03 -5.65
CA GLY A 13 -2.10 -10.82 -5.28
C GLY A 13 -1.88 -9.83 -4.14
N TYR A 14 -2.85 -9.72 -3.23
CA TYR A 14 -2.75 -8.95 -2.00
C TYR A 14 -2.83 -9.87 -0.79
N ARG A 15 -1.93 -9.69 0.18
CA ARG A 15 -2.03 -10.33 1.49
C ARG A 15 -2.07 -9.26 2.57
N VAL A 16 -3.14 -9.22 3.35
CA VAL A 16 -3.18 -8.42 4.59
C VAL A 16 -2.35 -9.16 5.61
N ALA A 17 -1.33 -8.51 6.17
CA ALA A 17 -0.55 -9.08 7.25
C ALA A 17 -1.49 -9.35 8.44
N GLU A 18 -1.51 -10.59 8.95
CA GLU A 18 -2.26 -10.86 10.17
C GLU A 18 -1.60 -10.11 11.32
N PRO A 19 -2.34 -9.32 12.12
CA PRO A 19 -1.74 -8.63 13.24
C PRO A 19 -1.14 -9.67 14.18
N ALA A 20 0.16 -9.55 14.45
CA ALA A 20 0.85 -10.40 15.41
C ALA A 20 0.02 -10.43 16.69
N SER A 21 -0.54 -11.59 17.05
CA SER A 21 -1.52 -11.73 18.11
C SER A 21 -1.03 -11.05 19.39
N ALA A 22 -1.62 -9.92 19.74
CA ALA A 22 -1.34 -9.23 21.00
C ALA A 22 -1.80 -10.15 22.14
N ARG A 23 -0.85 -10.86 22.76
CA ARG A 23 -1.09 -11.54 24.04
C ARG A 23 -1.30 -10.46 25.09
N PHE A 24 -2.56 -10.09 25.30
CA PHE A 24 -3.00 -9.20 26.34
C PHE A 24 -2.65 -9.82 27.72
N ARG A 25 -1.49 -9.44 28.27
CA ARG A 25 -1.16 -9.67 29.68
C ARG A 25 -1.55 -8.41 30.43
N GLY A 26 -2.62 -8.51 31.20
CA GLY A 26 -3.05 -7.45 32.12
C GLY A 26 -1.95 -7.14 33.14
N GLY A 27 -1.75 -5.85 33.39
CA GLY A 27 -0.87 -5.30 34.41
C GLY A 27 -1.41 -3.94 34.85
N THR A 28 -1.55 -3.79 36.16
CA THR A 28 -2.28 -2.74 36.88
C THR A 28 -1.48 -1.44 37.06
N ARG A 29 -2.19 -0.31 36.90
CA ARG A 29 -2.18 1.00 37.60
C ARG A 29 -0.92 1.45 38.37
N GLY A 30 -0.44 2.65 38.02
CA GLY A 30 0.35 3.53 38.89
C GLY A 30 0.43 4.96 38.32
N GLU A 31 -0.17 5.93 39.02
CA GLU A 31 0.05 7.40 38.89
C GLU A 31 1.44 7.72 39.50
N THR A 32 2.22 8.79 39.23
CA THR A 32 2.01 10.24 39.01
C THR A 32 3.32 10.89 38.52
N GLY A 33 3.23 12.03 37.78
CA GLY A 33 4.14 13.18 38.01
C GLY A 33 4.94 13.76 36.82
N GLY A 34 4.59 15.00 36.41
CA GLY A 34 5.56 16.10 36.25
C GLY A 34 6.25 16.37 34.90
N GLU A 35 5.60 17.16 34.06
CA GLU A 35 6.07 18.39 33.37
C GLU A 35 7.54 18.52 32.86
N ALA A 36 7.69 18.63 31.53
CA ALA A 36 8.63 19.56 30.89
C ALA A 36 8.24 19.76 29.42
N ALA A 37 7.90 20.99 29.05
CA ALA A 37 7.77 21.43 27.67
C ALA A 37 9.13 21.32 26.96
N GLN A 38 9.16 20.60 25.84
CA GLN A 38 10.21 20.71 24.84
C GLN A 38 9.54 20.99 23.50
N ASP A 39 10.02 22.04 22.86
CA ASP A 39 9.61 22.55 21.55
C ASP A 39 9.98 21.50 20.49
N GLY A 40 9.07 20.53 20.29
CA GLY A 40 9.25 19.39 19.40
C GLY A 40 8.42 19.59 18.15
N ARG A 41 9.09 19.84 17.03
CA ARG A 41 8.52 19.59 15.71
C ARG A 41 8.42 18.07 15.57
N SER A 42 7.38 17.49 16.13
CA SER A 42 7.13 16.05 16.13
C SER A 42 6.76 15.64 14.71
N ASP A 43 7.70 14.99 14.01
CA ASP A 43 7.36 14.17 12.86
C ASP A 43 6.34 13.13 13.32
N VAL A 44 5.19 13.09 12.64
CA VAL A 44 3.98 12.33 12.99
C VAL A 44 4.19 10.80 12.81
N SER A 45 5.43 10.33 12.80
CA SER A 45 5.83 8.97 12.46
C SER A 45 5.88 8.00 13.67
N GLU A 46 5.78 8.48 14.91
CA GLU A 46 6.00 7.63 16.09
C GLU A 46 4.76 7.00 16.73
N GLU A 47 3.53 7.36 16.32
CA GLU A 47 2.32 6.82 16.98
C GLU A 47 1.91 5.41 16.52
N ALA A 48 2.52 4.85 15.46
CA ALA A 48 2.18 3.54 14.92
C ALA A 48 3.29 2.47 14.97
N GLY A 49 4.52 2.81 15.39
CA GLY A 49 5.65 1.87 15.41
C GLY A 49 6.01 1.30 14.03
N VAL A 50 5.79 2.10 12.97
CA VAL A 50 6.02 1.67 11.58
C VAL A 50 7.39 2.18 11.13
N GLU A 51 8.38 1.29 11.11
CA GLU A 51 9.72 1.59 10.59
C GLU A 51 9.70 1.61 9.06
N ILE A 52 10.12 2.74 8.47
CA ILE A 52 10.35 2.85 7.03
C ILE A 52 11.80 2.47 6.79
N LYS A 53 12.02 1.42 5.99
CA LYS A 53 13.37 0.97 5.66
C LYS A 53 13.89 1.78 4.49
N GLU A 54 14.69 2.82 4.77
CA GLU A 54 15.37 3.57 3.72
C GLU A 54 16.34 2.65 2.97
N MET A 55 16.07 2.47 1.67
CA MET A 55 16.92 1.74 0.74
C MET A 55 16.93 2.51 -0.58
N ASP A 56 18.11 2.61 -1.20
CA ASP A 56 18.28 3.12 -2.56
C ASP A 56 17.78 2.08 -3.57
N ALA A 57 16.50 1.74 -3.52
CA ALA A 57 15.86 0.77 -4.39
C ALA A 57 14.48 1.28 -4.82
N PHE A 58 14.09 0.96 -6.06
CA PHE A 58 12.76 1.23 -6.56
C PHE A 58 12.12 -0.05 -7.11
N ALA A 59 10.80 -0.10 -7.05
CA ALA A 59 10.03 -1.19 -7.64
C ALA A 59 8.96 -0.65 -8.58
N VAL A 60 8.57 -1.46 -9.55
CA VAL A 60 7.36 -1.24 -10.34
C VAL A 60 6.33 -2.27 -9.92
N VAL A 61 5.26 -1.79 -9.28
CA VAL A 61 4.18 -2.62 -8.76
C VAL A 61 2.92 -2.43 -9.59
N GLN A 62 2.15 -3.49 -9.76
CA GLN A 62 0.83 -3.42 -10.37
C GLN A 62 -0.25 -3.54 -9.30
N VAL A 63 -1.05 -2.49 -9.19
CA VAL A 63 -2.21 -2.42 -8.29
C VAL A 63 -3.45 -2.29 -9.16
N GLY A 64 -4.23 -3.37 -9.24
CA GLY A 64 -5.36 -3.47 -10.17
C GLY A 64 -4.88 -3.45 -11.63
N SER A 65 -5.35 -2.47 -12.40
CA SER A 65 -4.96 -2.27 -13.81
C SER A 65 -3.86 -1.22 -14.01
N HIS A 66 -3.39 -0.58 -12.94
CA HIS A 66 -2.42 0.50 -13.01
C HIS A 66 -1.05 0.05 -12.47
N GLN A 67 0.02 0.59 -13.05
CA GLN A 67 1.40 0.33 -12.63
C GLN A 67 1.97 1.59 -12.00
N PHE A 68 2.65 1.43 -10.88
CA PHE A 68 3.26 2.51 -10.11
C PHE A 68 4.74 2.22 -9.90
N LYS A 69 5.58 3.23 -10.16
CA LYS A 69 6.96 3.25 -9.69
C LYS A 69 6.95 3.73 -8.25
N VAL A 70 7.56 2.97 -7.35
CA VAL A 70 7.56 3.26 -5.93
C VAL A 70 8.96 3.17 -5.34
N THR A 71 9.25 4.06 -4.40
CA THR A 71 10.39 3.99 -3.47
C THR A 71 9.90 3.87 -2.03
N PRO A 72 10.69 3.29 -1.10
CA PRO A 72 10.31 3.26 0.32
C PRO A 72 10.03 4.67 0.85
N GLY A 73 8.94 4.85 1.57
CA GLY A 73 8.49 6.16 2.05
C GLY A 73 7.57 6.94 1.08
N ASP A 74 7.34 6.45 -0.15
CA ASP A 74 6.39 7.10 -1.06
C ASP A 74 4.94 6.93 -0.59
N ALA A 75 4.11 7.93 -0.89
CA ALA A 75 2.66 7.85 -0.78
C ALA A 75 2.03 7.78 -2.17
N ILE A 76 1.24 6.74 -2.43
CA ILE A 76 0.53 6.53 -3.70
C ILE A 76 -0.97 6.48 -3.49
N TYR A 77 -1.73 7.03 -4.44
CA TYR A 77 -3.18 6.89 -4.51
C TYR A 77 -3.54 5.75 -5.45
N VAL A 78 -4.33 4.81 -4.95
CA VAL A 78 -4.78 3.65 -5.70
C VAL A 78 -6.30 3.52 -5.65
N GLU A 79 -6.83 2.63 -6.49
CA GLU A 79 -8.24 2.26 -6.48
C GLU A 79 -8.69 1.77 -5.08
N ARG A 80 -9.99 1.85 -4.81
CA ARG A 80 -10.52 1.49 -3.49
C ARG A 80 -10.27 0.02 -3.17
N LEU A 81 -9.51 -0.25 -2.10
CA LEU A 81 -9.28 -1.59 -1.56
C LEU A 81 -10.35 -1.89 -0.50
N ASN A 82 -11.43 -2.57 -0.92
CA ASN A 82 -12.59 -2.84 -0.06
C ASN A 82 -12.34 -3.82 1.10
N PHE A 83 -11.23 -4.55 1.07
CA PHE A 83 -10.87 -5.57 2.04
C PHE A 83 -9.87 -5.09 3.09
N ALA A 84 -9.28 -3.91 2.90
CA ALA A 84 -8.30 -3.34 3.80
C ALA A 84 -8.91 -2.22 4.63
N HIS A 85 -8.50 -2.14 5.89
CA HIS A 85 -8.85 -1.08 6.82
C HIS A 85 -7.70 -0.08 6.97
N VAL A 86 -8.01 1.07 7.55
CA VAL A 86 -6.99 2.08 7.90
C VAL A 86 -6.03 1.49 8.91
N ASN A 87 -4.73 1.72 8.71
CA ASN A 87 -3.59 1.16 9.44
C ASN A 87 -3.29 -0.33 9.19
N ASP A 88 -3.95 -0.98 8.23
CA ASP A 88 -3.57 -2.33 7.82
C ASP A 88 -2.28 -2.31 6.98
N VAL A 89 -1.41 -3.30 7.18
CA VAL A 89 -0.25 -3.55 6.32
C VAL A 89 -0.65 -4.55 5.25
N ILE A 90 -0.44 -4.17 3.99
CA ILE A 90 -0.74 -4.95 2.79
C ILE A 90 0.56 -5.29 2.08
N HIS A 91 0.73 -6.56 1.72
CA HIS A 91 1.77 -7.00 0.81
C HIS A 91 1.24 -7.02 -0.62
N LEU A 92 1.93 -6.27 -1.49
CA LEU A 92 1.72 -6.24 -2.93
C LEU A 92 2.62 -7.30 -3.58
N GLU A 93 2.05 -8.44 -3.96
CA GLU A 93 2.81 -9.56 -4.53
C GLU A 93 3.08 -9.38 -6.05
N LYS A 94 2.31 -8.53 -6.72
CA LYS A 94 2.46 -8.24 -8.16
C LYS A 94 3.55 -7.20 -8.43
N VAL A 95 4.79 -7.63 -8.28
CA VAL A 95 5.98 -6.83 -8.62
C VAL A 95 6.49 -7.22 -10.01
N LEU A 96 6.65 -6.24 -10.90
CA LEU A 96 7.16 -6.47 -12.27
C LEU A 96 8.67 -6.30 -12.37
N LEU A 97 9.21 -5.33 -11.62
CA LEU A 97 10.61 -4.93 -11.70
C LEU A 97 11.09 -4.43 -10.35
N ILE A 98 12.33 -4.77 -10.00
CA ILE A 98 13.06 -4.18 -8.87
C ILE A 98 14.38 -3.64 -9.41
N GLY A 99 14.68 -2.37 -9.12
CA GLY A 99 15.92 -1.71 -9.51
C GLY A 99 16.68 -1.18 -8.30
N SER A 100 17.97 -1.46 -8.29
CA SER A 100 19.01 -0.84 -7.44
C SER A 100 19.94 -0.02 -8.33
N PRO A 101 20.73 0.93 -7.78
CA PRO A 101 21.83 1.58 -8.49
C PRO A 101 22.78 0.61 -9.20
N SER A 102 22.96 -0.61 -8.68
CA SER A 102 23.90 -1.60 -9.21
C SER A 102 23.29 -2.67 -10.12
N SER A 103 22.01 -3.02 -9.92
CA SER A 103 21.37 -4.14 -10.61
C SER A 103 19.89 -3.87 -10.88
N SER A 104 19.33 -4.52 -11.90
CA SER A 104 17.91 -4.44 -12.22
C SER A 104 17.37 -5.82 -12.53
N LEU A 105 16.40 -6.26 -11.73
CA LEU A 105 15.71 -7.52 -11.89
C LEU A 105 14.41 -7.26 -12.64
N ILE A 106 14.24 -7.91 -13.78
CA ILE A 106 13.08 -7.73 -14.67
C ILE A 106 12.27 -9.03 -14.69
N GLY A 107 11.02 -8.95 -14.27
CA GLY A 107 10.09 -10.07 -14.23
C GLY A 107 9.56 -10.49 -15.60
N ARG A 108 9.05 -11.71 -15.68
CA ARG A 108 8.41 -12.27 -16.89
C ARG A 108 7.17 -13.10 -16.51
N PRO A 109 5.96 -12.52 -16.40
CA PRO A 109 5.60 -11.10 -16.33
C PRO A 109 5.76 -10.47 -14.92
N THR A 110 5.89 -11.29 -13.88
CA THR A 110 6.13 -10.86 -12.48
C THR A 110 7.43 -11.46 -11.97
N LEU A 111 7.97 -10.90 -10.88
CA LEU A 111 9.12 -11.43 -10.16
C LEU A 111 8.63 -12.36 -9.03
N PRO A 112 8.85 -13.68 -9.13
CA PRO A 112 8.43 -14.61 -8.08
C PRO A 112 9.24 -14.38 -6.81
N GLY A 113 8.57 -14.34 -5.65
CA GLY A 113 9.21 -14.15 -4.34
C GLY A 113 9.49 -12.69 -3.96
N ALA A 114 9.20 -11.74 -4.85
CA ALA A 114 9.21 -10.32 -4.54
C ALA A 114 7.87 -9.85 -3.98
N PHE A 115 7.91 -8.95 -3.00
CA PHE A 115 6.72 -8.27 -2.51
C PHE A 115 7.07 -6.86 -2.01
N VAL A 116 6.10 -5.96 -2.10
CA VAL A 116 6.21 -4.61 -1.53
C VAL A 116 5.23 -4.49 -0.38
N SER A 117 5.72 -4.17 0.82
CA SER A 117 4.87 -3.94 1.98
C SER A 117 4.44 -2.48 2.04
N ALA A 118 3.15 -2.24 2.17
CA ALA A 118 2.55 -0.92 2.21
C ALA A 118 1.54 -0.80 3.34
N LEU A 119 1.52 0.35 4.02
CA LEU A 119 0.52 0.71 5.02
C LEU A 119 -0.64 1.44 4.35
N VAL A 120 -1.87 1.12 4.75
CA VAL A 120 -3.05 1.91 4.40
C VAL A 120 -3.15 3.11 5.35
N GLU A 121 -2.81 4.31 4.87
CA GLU A 121 -2.92 5.53 5.67
C GLU A 121 -4.38 5.98 5.80
N GLU A 122 -5.10 6.04 4.67
CA GLU A 122 -6.48 6.52 4.66
C GLU A 122 -7.25 6.06 3.42
N HIS A 123 -8.58 6.14 3.53
CA HIS A 123 -9.46 6.08 2.37
C HIS A 123 -10.02 7.48 2.09
N ALA A 124 -9.68 8.03 0.94
CA ALA A 124 -10.01 9.40 0.56
C ALA A 124 -11.01 9.43 -0.59
N LEU A 125 -11.74 10.55 -0.71
CA LEU A 125 -12.54 10.86 -1.89
C LEU A 125 -11.75 11.79 -2.80
N ASP A 126 -11.69 11.45 -4.08
CA ASP A 126 -11.08 12.29 -5.09
C ASP A 126 -11.85 13.61 -5.27
N ALA A 127 -11.21 14.57 -5.92
CA ALA A 127 -11.82 15.81 -6.35
C ALA A 127 -13.12 15.56 -7.14
N LYS A 128 -14.09 16.46 -6.98
CA LYS A 128 -15.39 16.32 -7.63
C LYS A 128 -15.23 16.54 -9.13
N VAL A 129 -15.43 15.48 -9.90
CA VAL A 129 -15.51 15.58 -11.37
C VAL A 129 -16.94 15.93 -11.75
N ILE A 130 -17.13 17.08 -12.41
CA ILE A 130 -18.46 17.52 -12.85
C ILE A 130 -18.69 17.04 -14.29
N VAL A 131 -19.60 16.08 -14.45
CA VAL A 131 -20.06 15.58 -15.75
C VAL A 131 -21.25 16.41 -16.21
N PHE A 132 -21.01 17.30 -17.18
CA PHE A 132 -22.05 18.12 -17.79
C PHE A 132 -22.46 17.58 -19.17
N LYS A 133 -23.73 17.22 -19.32
CA LYS A 133 -24.32 16.74 -20.58
C LYS A 133 -25.29 17.79 -21.11
N LYS A 134 -25.10 18.24 -22.35
CA LYS A 134 -26.00 19.20 -23.02
C LYS A 134 -26.26 18.79 -24.47
N LYS A 135 -27.52 18.88 -24.92
CA LYS A 135 -27.88 18.72 -26.34
C LYS A 135 -28.38 20.05 -26.91
N ARG A 136 -27.83 20.46 -28.05
CA ARG A 136 -28.17 21.74 -28.71
C ARG A 136 -29.64 21.76 -29.14
N ARG A 137 -30.35 22.87 -28.89
CA ARG A 137 -31.77 23.10 -29.28
C ARG A 137 -32.79 22.07 -28.76
N LYS A 138 -32.42 21.21 -27.81
CA LYS A 138 -33.32 20.19 -27.23
C LYS A 138 -33.75 20.48 -25.79
N ASN A 139 -33.46 21.69 -25.27
CA ASN A 139 -33.63 22.07 -23.86
C ASN A 139 -33.12 21.00 -22.85
N TYR A 140 -32.17 20.17 -23.28
CA TYR A 140 -31.61 19.09 -22.49
C TYR A 140 -30.26 19.52 -21.96
N ARG A 141 -30.19 19.67 -20.64
CA ARG A 141 -28.97 19.87 -19.86
C ARG A 141 -29.05 19.05 -18.57
N ARG A 142 -27.99 18.33 -18.23
CA ARG A 142 -27.84 17.58 -16.98
C ARG A 142 -26.45 17.81 -16.44
N THR A 143 -26.36 18.12 -15.15
CA THR A 143 -25.10 18.31 -14.43
C THR A 143 -25.07 17.29 -13.31
N ASN A 144 -24.16 16.32 -13.40
CA ASN A 144 -23.96 15.34 -12.34
C ASN A 144 -22.52 15.48 -11.81
N GLY A 145 -22.34 15.31 -10.51
CA GLY A 145 -21.01 15.18 -9.91
C GLY A 145 -20.66 13.70 -9.70
N HIS A 146 -19.40 13.35 -9.93
CA HIS A 146 -18.80 12.09 -9.52
C HIS A 146 -17.64 12.36 -8.58
N ARG A 147 -17.46 11.51 -7.57
CA ARG A 147 -16.27 11.47 -6.73
C ARG A 147 -15.85 10.01 -6.62
N GLN A 148 -14.61 9.73 -7.00
CA GLN A 148 -14.06 8.39 -6.92
C GLN A 148 -13.50 8.15 -5.52
N GLU A 149 -13.76 6.97 -4.96
CA GLU A 149 -13.09 6.55 -3.74
C GLU A 149 -11.70 6.01 -4.06
N LEU A 150 -10.71 6.48 -3.32
CA LEU A 150 -9.31 6.11 -3.46
C LEU A 150 -8.77 5.63 -2.11
N THR A 151 -7.73 4.82 -2.15
CA THR A 151 -6.97 4.42 -0.96
C THR A 151 -5.58 5.03 -1.07
N ARG A 152 -5.12 5.69 -0.01
CA ARG A 152 -3.77 6.20 0.09
C ARG A 152 -2.90 5.15 0.76
N LEU A 153 -1.89 4.69 0.05
CA LEU A 153 -0.93 3.70 0.52
C LEU A 153 0.41 4.38 0.75
N ARG A 154 1.05 4.08 1.88
CA ARG A 154 2.42 4.45 2.21
C ARG A 154 3.31 3.24 2.05
N ILE A 155 4.36 3.34 1.26
CA ILE A 155 5.28 2.24 1.01
C ILE A 155 6.27 2.14 2.17
N LEU A 156 6.41 0.94 2.74
CA LEU A 156 7.26 0.68 3.91
C LEU A 156 8.60 0.07 3.51
N GLU A 157 8.54 -1.02 2.76
CA GLU A 157 9.71 -1.78 2.33
C GLU A 157 9.49 -2.43 0.96
N ILE A 158 10.60 -2.63 0.26
CA ILE A 158 10.67 -3.40 -0.99
C ILE A 158 11.50 -4.64 -0.68
N SER A 159 10.88 -5.81 -0.78
CA SER A 159 11.49 -7.11 -0.48
C SER A 159 11.62 -7.94 -1.75
N GLY A 160 12.72 -8.71 -1.86
CA GLY A 160 12.89 -9.71 -2.91
C GLY A 160 14.10 -9.57 -3.83
N MET A 161 15.10 -8.74 -3.52
CA MET A 161 16.35 -8.73 -4.31
C MET A 161 17.06 -10.10 -4.25
N ASP A 162 17.21 -10.68 -3.06
CA ASP A 162 17.92 -11.96 -2.89
C ASP A 162 17.04 -13.17 -3.29
N ALA A 163 15.76 -13.13 -2.90
CA ALA A 163 14.82 -14.24 -3.13
C ALA A 163 14.43 -14.42 -4.61
N ALA A 164 14.46 -13.35 -5.41
CA ALA A 164 14.15 -13.42 -6.83
C ALA A 164 15.31 -14.05 -7.65
N GLU A 165 16.56 -13.87 -7.23
CA GLU A 165 17.71 -14.50 -7.90
C GLU A 165 17.69 -16.04 -7.72
N GLU A 166 17.46 -16.53 -6.50
CA GLU A 166 17.40 -17.98 -6.23
C GLU A 166 16.25 -18.67 -6.97
N LYS A 167 15.07 -18.05 -6.98
CA LYS A 167 13.88 -18.59 -7.69
C LYS A 167 13.99 -18.51 -9.20
N ALA A 168 14.69 -17.51 -9.74
CA ALA A 168 14.95 -17.43 -11.17
C ALA A 168 15.94 -18.51 -11.65
N LEU A 169 16.94 -18.84 -10.83
CA LEU A 169 17.90 -19.92 -11.10
C LEU A 169 17.23 -21.29 -11.09
N GLU A 170 16.32 -21.56 -10.13
CA GLU A 170 15.57 -22.81 -10.05
C GLU A 170 14.60 -22.98 -11.25
N ALA A 171 13.89 -21.91 -11.65
CA ALA A 171 12.97 -21.94 -12.78
C ALA A 171 13.66 -22.07 -14.15
N ALA A 172 14.95 -21.75 -14.25
CA ALA A 172 15.75 -21.93 -15.47
C ALA A 172 16.44 -23.30 -15.54
N ALA A 173 16.53 -24.02 -14.41
CA ALA A 173 17.19 -25.32 -14.31
C ALA A 173 16.26 -26.53 -14.52
N GLY A 174 14.93 -26.31 -14.60
CA GLY A 174 13.92 -27.32 -14.91
C GLY A 174 13.31 -27.15 -16.29
#